data_AF-A0A370R404-F1
#
_entry.id   AF-A0A370R404-F1
#
_cell.length_a   1.000
_cell.length_b   1.000
_cell.length_c   1.000
_cell.angle_alpha   90.00
_cell.angle_beta   90.00
_cell.angle_gamma   90.00
#
_symmetry.space_group_name_H-M   'P 1'
#
loop_
_entity.id
_entity.type
_entity.pdbx_description
1 polymer ?
#
loop_
_entity_poly.entity_id
_entity_poly.type
_entity_poly.pdbx_seq_one_letter_code
_entity_poly.pdbx_strand_id
1 'polypeptide(L)'
;MANVSGLIEGAMLIGGQSEGVAISVPHGRVVCKSSPINVVHSGYQGSVYGDVVISPEEMAGGDGEFYPTPDGGWISVTGYGSSIYAGNGVRASALGDESEVNLDYITQPAEGMRDISACHAFTSGYSSRINASENVKASMLVATGDQSTINAMDTTDNVAFVAGANSQVYLGSDSVLFAAQSPFFVLGENGAAAIAWHDGNRKRITVVYAGENGIEAGVDYYLDEHGQVVQA
;
A
#
# COMPACT_ATOMS: atom_id res chain seq x y z
N MET A 1 -4.89 42.07 12.51
CA MET A 1 -5.84 41.72 11.44
C MET A 1 -5.17 40.63 10.63
N ALA A 2 -5.58 39.37 10.81
CA ALA A 2 -4.97 38.26 10.07
C ALA A 2 -5.59 38.22 8.67
N ASN A 3 -4.78 38.51 7.65
CA ASN A 3 -5.15 38.30 6.26
C ASN A 3 -5.11 36.80 5.98
N VAL A 4 -6.27 36.21 5.73
CA VAL A 4 -6.37 34.88 5.13
C VAL A 4 -6.32 35.08 3.62
N SER A 5 -5.17 34.79 3.03
CA SER A 5 -4.95 34.90 1.57
C SER A 5 -5.32 33.57 0.88
N GLY A 6 -6.29 33.64 -0.02
CA GLY A 6 -6.45 32.76 -1.18
C GLY A 6 -7.03 31.37 -0.95
N LEU A 7 -8.25 31.12 -1.47
CA LEU A 7 -8.70 29.77 -1.78
C LEU A 7 -7.71 29.11 -2.75
N ILE A 8 -7.32 27.87 -2.45
CA ILE A 8 -6.50 27.00 -3.30
C ILE A 8 -7.44 26.23 -4.23
N GLU A 9 -7.16 26.21 -5.54
CA GLU A 9 -7.85 25.31 -6.47
C GLU A 9 -7.47 23.85 -6.14
N GLY A 10 -8.48 23.01 -5.82
CA GLY A 10 -8.32 21.56 -5.64
C GLY A 10 -8.27 21.02 -4.20
N ALA A 11 -8.78 21.72 -3.18
CA ALA A 11 -8.81 21.20 -1.81
C ALA A 11 -10.21 20.71 -1.36
N MET A 12 -10.29 19.53 -0.73
CA MET A 12 -11.37 19.21 0.23
C MET A 12 -10.88 18.36 1.42
N LEU A 13 -11.15 18.88 2.61
CA LEU A 13 -10.79 18.47 3.98
C LEU A 13 -12.04 17.91 4.69
N ILE A 14 -11.96 16.91 5.59
CA ILE A 14 -12.89 16.79 6.75
C ILE A 14 -12.20 16.16 7.98
N GLY A 15 -12.27 16.83 9.14
CA GLY A 15 -11.64 16.44 10.42
C GLY A 15 -12.38 15.36 11.24
N GLY A 16 -11.71 14.87 12.30
CA GLY A 16 -12.17 13.83 13.24
C GLY A 16 -12.45 14.36 14.66
N GLN A 17 -12.99 13.49 15.54
CA GLN A 17 -13.60 13.87 16.83
C GLN A 17 -12.66 14.46 17.90
N SER A 18 -11.34 14.47 17.73
CA SER A 18 -10.41 14.92 18.76
C SER A 18 -9.13 15.57 18.20
N GLU A 19 -8.95 16.86 18.49
CA GLU A 19 -7.71 17.67 18.53
C GLU A 19 -6.68 17.64 17.38
N GLY A 20 -6.96 17.03 16.22
CA GLY A 20 -6.06 17.12 15.05
C GLY A 20 -6.18 18.44 14.28
N VAL A 21 -5.08 19.19 14.12
CA VAL A 21 -4.98 20.35 13.20
C VAL A 21 -4.11 19.97 12.00
N ALA A 22 -4.61 20.18 10.79
CA ALA A 22 -3.83 20.05 9.54
C ALA A 22 -3.67 21.42 8.89
N ILE A 23 -2.44 21.77 8.49
CA ILE A 23 -2.11 23.03 7.81
C ILE A 23 -1.55 22.68 6.43
N SER A 24 -2.15 23.25 5.38
CA SER A 24 -1.57 23.25 4.04
C SER A 24 -0.61 24.42 3.91
N VAL A 25 0.66 24.13 3.60
CA VAL A 25 1.63 25.15 3.18
C VAL A 25 1.74 25.17 1.65
N PRO A 26 2.21 26.26 1.03
CA PRO A 26 2.59 26.21 -0.37
C PRO A 26 3.57 25.04 -0.58
N HIS A 27 3.39 24.28 -1.68
CA HIS A 27 4.22 23.12 -2.11
C HIS A 27 3.74 21.71 -1.67
N GLY A 28 2.43 21.51 -1.50
CA GLY A 28 1.80 20.18 -1.67
C GLY A 28 1.96 19.16 -0.53
N ARG A 29 2.65 19.49 0.57
CA ARG A 29 2.79 18.56 1.71
C ARG A 29 1.68 18.81 2.74
N VAL A 30 0.89 17.77 3.03
CA VAL A 30 -0.10 17.78 4.11
C VAL A 30 0.47 16.96 5.27
N VAL A 31 0.81 17.64 6.37
CA VAL A 31 1.20 16.97 7.62
C VAL A 31 0.06 17.10 8.61
N CYS A 32 -0.48 15.96 9.04
CA CYS A 32 -1.47 15.86 10.09
C CYS A 32 -0.94 14.94 11.18
N LYS A 33 -1.15 15.29 12.45
CA LYS A 33 -0.85 14.43 13.60
C LYS A 33 -2.15 14.27 14.40
N SER A 34 -2.71 13.08 14.38
CA SER A 34 -3.90 12.65 15.12
C SER A 34 -3.79 11.13 15.30
N SER A 35 -4.48 10.54 16.28
CA SER A 35 -4.60 9.08 16.39
C SER A 35 -6.05 8.76 16.75
N PRO A 36 -6.91 8.37 15.79
CA PRO A 36 -6.66 8.14 14.36
C PRO A 36 -6.66 9.40 13.47
N ILE A 37 -6.00 9.35 12.29
CA ILE A 37 -6.06 10.38 11.22
C ILE A 37 -7.17 10.03 10.24
N ASN A 38 -8.04 11.00 9.92
CA ASN A 38 -9.04 10.88 8.86
C ASN A 38 -8.86 12.00 7.84
N VAL A 39 -8.35 11.69 6.64
CA VAL A 39 -7.99 12.70 5.62
C VAL A 39 -8.39 12.26 4.22
N VAL A 40 -8.90 13.22 3.44
CA VAL A 40 -9.03 13.10 1.98
C VAL A 40 -8.17 14.20 1.33
N HIS A 41 -7.38 13.87 0.30
CA HIS A 41 -6.59 14.82 -0.46
C HIS A 41 -6.77 14.62 -1.98
N SER A 42 -7.04 15.71 -2.71
CA SER A 42 -7.32 15.67 -4.15
C SER A 42 -6.33 16.48 -5.00
N GLY A 43 -5.15 16.80 -4.47
CA GLY A 43 -4.16 17.66 -5.13
C GLY A 43 -3.16 16.91 -6.01
N TYR A 44 -2.35 17.66 -6.74
CA TYR A 44 -1.26 17.12 -7.57
C TYR A 44 0.00 16.93 -6.73
N GLN A 45 0.59 15.74 -6.78
CA GLN A 45 1.81 15.38 -6.05
C GLN A 45 1.75 15.67 -4.54
N GLY A 46 0.60 15.37 -3.94
CA GLY A 46 0.39 15.56 -2.52
C GLY A 46 1.01 14.45 -1.69
N SER A 47 1.56 14.77 -0.52
CA SER A 47 1.95 13.75 0.46
C SER A 47 1.09 13.85 1.71
N VAL A 48 0.53 12.71 2.15
CA VAL A 48 -0.24 12.58 3.38
C VAL A 48 0.46 11.56 4.29
N TYR A 49 0.63 11.91 5.55
CA TYR A 49 1.31 11.07 6.55
C TYR A 49 0.29 10.58 7.58
N GLY A 50 0.31 9.28 7.86
CA GLY A 50 -0.66 8.56 8.67
C GLY A 50 -0.01 7.71 9.75
N ASP A 51 0.05 8.21 10.98
CA ASP A 51 0.59 7.45 12.12
C ASP A 51 1.96 6.81 11.80
N VAL A 52 2.92 7.64 11.37
CA VAL A 52 4.26 7.20 10.97
C VAL A 52 5.30 7.81 11.90
N VAL A 53 6.24 6.99 12.37
CA VAL A 53 7.36 7.43 13.24
C VAL A 53 8.39 8.18 12.39
N ILE A 54 8.71 9.43 12.78
CA ILE A 54 9.61 10.31 12.02
C ILE A 54 10.99 10.51 12.69
N SER A 55 11.21 10.07 13.94
CA SER A 55 12.56 10.14 14.54
C SER A 55 12.82 9.13 15.67
N PRO A 56 14.10 8.79 15.93
CA PRO A 56 14.51 8.02 17.12
C PRO A 56 14.18 8.69 18.46
N GLU A 57 13.99 10.02 18.47
CA GLU A 57 13.60 10.77 19.67
C GLU A 57 12.10 10.58 19.98
N GLU A 58 11.26 10.47 18.95
CA GLU A 58 9.86 10.04 19.10
C GLU A 58 9.75 8.60 19.63
N MET A 59 10.78 7.77 19.43
CA MET A 59 10.86 6.46 20.07
C MET A 59 11.24 6.49 21.56
N ALA A 60 11.93 7.54 22.03
CA ALA A 60 12.58 7.60 23.34
C ALA A 60 11.80 8.38 24.41
N GLY A 61 10.62 8.91 24.07
CA GLY A 61 9.75 9.64 25.01
C GLY A 61 9.21 8.73 26.11
N GLY A 62 9.58 9.01 27.37
CA GLY A 62 9.27 8.20 28.56
C GLY A 62 7.78 8.10 28.97
N ASP A 63 6.87 8.71 28.22
CA ASP A 63 5.43 8.59 28.39
C ASP A 63 4.91 7.69 27.25
N GLY A 64 4.76 6.39 27.53
CA GLY A 64 4.39 5.33 26.58
C GLY A 64 3.70 5.74 25.27
N GLU A 65 4.34 5.33 24.18
CA GLU A 65 3.77 4.94 22.89
C GLU A 65 3.32 6.06 21.91
N PHE A 66 4.31 6.64 21.20
CA PHE A 66 4.14 7.14 19.83
C PHE A 66 4.41 6.01 18.81
N TYR A 67 3.94 4.80 19.10
CA TYR A 67 3.91 3.72 18.13
C TYR A 67 2.61 3.79 17.35
N PRO A 68 2.60 3.36 16.07
CA PRO A 68 1.35 3.28 15.37
C PRO A 68 0.43 2.34 16.12
N THR A 69 -0.70 2.89 16.56
CA THR A 69 -1.60 2.17 17.46
C THR A 69 -2.28 1.03 16.68
N PRO A 70 -2.90 0.05 17.34
CA PRO A 70 -3.77 -0.89 16.64
C PRO A 70 -4.93 -0.18 15.90
N ASP A 71 -5.30 1.02 16.36
CA ASP A 71 -6.38 1.85 15.83
C ASP A 71 -5.86 2.78 14.72
N GLY A 72 -5.44 2.21 13.59
CA GLY A 72 -4.91 2.99 12.47
C GLY A 72 -5.94 3.94 11.83
N GLY A 73 -5.43 4.95 11.13
CA GLY A 73 -6.24 6.00 10.48
C GLY A 73 -6.94 5.58 9.18
N TRP A 74 -7.83 6.44 8.68
CA TRP A 74 -8.44 6.34 7.35
C TRP A 74 -7.95 7.46 6.45
N ILE A 75 -7.21 7.12 5.41
CA ILE A 75 -6.56 8.09 4.54
C ILE A 75 -6.94 7.79 3.10
N SER A 76 -7.40 8.81 2.37
CA SER A 76 -7.59 8.68 0.93
C SER A 76 -6.91 9.83 0.21
N VAL A 77 -6.24 9.51 -0.89
CA VAL A 77 -5.82 10.49 -1.90
C VAL A 77 -6.50 10.15 -3.22
N THR A 78 -6.96 11.16 -3.96
CA THR A 78 -7.61 10.99 -5.27
C THR A 78 -6.94 11.83 -6.35
N GLY A 79 -5.93 12.61 -5.98
CA GLY A 79 -5.19 13.44 -6.91
C GLY A 79 -4.04 12.68 -7.57
N TYR A 80 -3.51 13.23 -8.65
CA TYR A 80 -2.45 12.60 -9.45
C TYR A 80 -1.10 12.64 -8.73
N GLY A 81 -0.32 11.57 -8.83
CA GLY A 81 1.06 11.51 -8.34
C GLY A 81 1.19 11.61 -6.82
N SER A 82 0.13 11.30 -6.06
CA SER A 82 0.09 11.55 -4.62
C SER A 82 0.56 10.34 -3.81
N SER A 83 1.21 10.58 -2.67
CA SER A 83 1.73 9.55 -1.79
C SER A 83 1.02 9.56 -0.44
N ILE A 84 0.62 8.38 0.04
CA ILE A 84 0.29 8.14 1.44
C ILE A 84 1.49 7.43 2.07
N TYR A 85 1.98 7.94 3.19
CA TYR A 85 2.92 7.23 4.06
C TYR A 85 2.17 6.84 5.31
N ALA A 86 2.08 5.55 5.63
CA ALA A 86 1.25 5.10 6.73
C ALA A 86 1.81 3.91 7.52
N GLY A 87 1.46 3.87 8.80
CA GLY A 87 1.84 2.81 9.74
C GLY A 87 0.74 1.79 10.03
N ASN A 88 0.89 1.08 11.15
CA ASN A 88 0.06 -0.02 11.64
C ASN A 88 -1.46 0.29 11.60
N GLY A 89 -2.26 -0.70 11.20
CA GLY A 89 -3.73 -0.66 11.22
C GLY A 89 -4.38 0.31 10.24
N VAL A 90 -3.62 1.02 9.39
CA VAL A 90 -4.17 2.05 8.50
C VAL A 90 -5.12 1.45 7.47
N ARG A 91 -6.15 2.20 7.09
CA ARG A 91 -6.89 1.95 5.84
C ARG A 91 -6.61 3.12 4.89
N ALA A 92 -5.79 2.86 3.88
CA ALA A 92 -5.26 3.86 2.97
C ALA A 92 -5.73 3.57 1.54
N SER A 93 -6.21 4.59 0.82
CA SER A 93 -6.58 4.47 -0.59
C SER A 93 -5.97 5.57 -1.44
N ALA A 94 -5.12 5.22 -2.40
CA ALA A 94 -4.58 6.14 -3.41
C ALA A 94 -5.25 5.89 -4.77
N LEU A 95 -6.23 6.72 -5.09
CA LEU A 95 -7.21 6.53 -6.17
C LEU A 95 -6.97 7.43 -7.39
N GLY A 96 -5.85 8.15 -7.43
CA GLY A 96 -5.41 8.91 -8.59
C GLY A 96 -4.33 8.16 -9.36
N ASP A 97 -4.11 8.52 -10.62
CA ASP A 97 -3.01 7.97 -11.40
C ASP A 97 -1.65 8.32 -10.78
N GLU A 98 -0.67 7.45 -10.98
CA GLU A 98 0.70 7.55 -10.46
C GLU A 98 0.78 7.76 -8.94
N SER A 99 -0.26 7.35 -8.21
CA SER A 99 -0.33 7.54 -6.77
C SER A 99 0.09 6.29 -6.03
N GLU A 100 0.49 6.46 -4.77
CA GLU A 100 1.09 5.37 -4.01
C GLU A 100 0.66 5.34 -2.55
N VAL A 101 0.69 4.12 -2.00
CA VAL A 101 0.60 3.85 -0.57
C VAL A 101 1.90 3.20 -0.13
N ASN A 102 2.62 3.85 0.77
CA ASN A 102 3.83 3.37 1.39
C ASN A 102 3.50 2.95 2.83
N LEU A 103 3.53 1.65 3.09
CA LEU A 103 3.43 1.07 4.42
C LEU A 103 4.85 0.88 4.97
N ASP A 104 5.31 1.86 5.74
CA ASP A 104 6.69 1.89 6.23
C ASP A 104 6.85 2.84 7.42
N TYR A 105 8.00 2.71 8.09
CA TYR A 105 8.56 3.72 8.97
C TYR A 105 9.31 4.78 8.11
N ILE A 106 9.17 6.07 8.43
CA ILE A 106 9.92 7.14 7.71
C ILE A 106 11.40 7.12 8.07
N THR A 107 11.74 6.58 9.23
CA THR A 107 13.12 6.35 9.67
C THR A 107 13.37 4.87 9.86
N GLN A 108 14.61 4.44 9.65
CA GLN A 108 15.02 3.06 9.88
C GLN A 108 14.60 2.62 11.29
N PRO A 109 13.80 1.54 11.40
CA PRO A 109 13.32 1.07 12.69
C PRO A 109 14.49 0.55 13.54
N ALA A 110 14.45 0.82 14.84
CA ALA A 110 15.39 0.25 15.79
C ALA A 110 15.18 -1.27 15.93
N GLU A 111 16.23 -2.00 16.33
CA GLU A 111 16.16 -3.44 16.57
C GLU A 111 15.07 -3.77 17.61
N GLY A 112 14.14 -4.69 17.27
CA GLY A 112 13.03 -5.09 18.14
C GLY A 112 11.76 -4.23 18.03
N MET A 113 11.66 -3.37 17.01
CA MET A 113 10.43 -2.63 16.71
C MET A 113 9.24 -3.52 16.32
N ARG A 114 8.03 -2.98 16.53
CA ARG A 114 6.76 -3.65 16.28
C ARG A 114 6.50 -3.78 14.78
N ASP A 115 5.85 -4.87 14.40
CA ASP A 115 5.39 -5.05 13.03
C ASP A 115 4.30 -4.03 12.66
N ILE A 116 4.26 -3.68 11.38
CA ILE A 116 3.16 -2.94 10.76
C ILE A 116 2.16 -3.99 10.27
N SER A 117 1.01 -4.07 10.91
CA SER A 117 0.03 -5.13 10.68
C SER A 117 -1.39 -4.60 10.54
N ALA A 118 -2.30 -5.46 10.07
CA ALA A 118 -3.71 -5.12 9.87
C ALA A 118 -3.93 -3.90 8.97
N CYS A 119 -2.98 -3.59 8.09
CA CYS A 119 -3.08 -2.49 7.14
C CYS A 119 -3.97 -2.92 5.97
N HIS A 120 -4.79 -2.00 5.49
CA HIS A 120 -5.58 -2.17 4.28
C HIS A 120 -5.17 -1.08 3.28
N ALA A 121 -4.31 -1.43 2.33
CA ALA A 121 -3.80 -0.51 1.31
C ALA A 121 -4.49 -0.76 -0.02
N PHE A 122 -5.05 0.29 -0.62
CA PHE A 122 -5.75 0.22 -1.89
C PHE A 122 -5.17 1.24 -2.87
N THR A 123 -4.96 0.82 -4.11
CA THR A 123 -4.70 1.72 -5.22
C THR A 123 -5.65 1.47 -6.37
N SER A 124 -6.06 2.55 -7.01
CA SER A 124 -6.88 2.53 -8.21
C SER A 124 -6.42 3.67 -9.10
N GLY A 125 -5.99 3.38 -10.32
CA GLY A 125 -5.39 4.38 -11.20
C GLY A 125 -4.29 3.77 -12.06
N TYR A 126 -3.92 4.48 -13.10
CA TYR A 126 -2.81 4.09 -13.97
C TYR A 126 -1.48 4.21 -13.22
N SER A 127 -0.59 3.22 -13.35
CA SER A 127 0.78 3.28 -12.82
C SER A 127 0.87 3.54 -11.30
N SER A 128 -0.11 3.07 -10.53
CA SER A 128 -0.17 3.28 -9.08
C SER A 128 0.54 2.17 -8.29
N ARG A 129 0.95 2.45 -7.06
CA ARG A 129 1.89 1.57 -6.33
C ARG A 129 1.49 1.34 -4.88
N ILE A 130 1.67 0.11 -4.41
CA ILE A 130 1.70 -0.19 -2.98
C ILE A 130 3.12 -0.68 -2.67
N ASN A 131 3.79 -0.01 -1.74
CA ASN A 131 5.10 -0.42 -1.24
C ASN A 131 4.94 -0.80 0.23
N ALA A 132 5.39 -1.98 0.60
CA ALA A 132 5.37 -2.47 1.97
C ALA A 132 6.79 -2.87 2.38
N SER A 133 7.29 -2.31 3.48
CA SER A 133 8.62 -2.62 3.99
C SER A 133 8.64 -3.95 4.76
N GLU A 134 9.83 -4.45 5.06
CA GLU A 134 10.07 -5.76 5.69
C GLU A 134 9.30 -6.01 7.01
N ASN A 135 8.91 -4.94 7.70
CA ASN A 135 8.17 -5.01 8.96
C ASN A 135 6.65 -5.16 8.76
N VAL A 136 6.18 -5.14 7.51
CA VAL A 136 4.76 -5.28 7.18
C VAL A 136 4.36 -6.75 7.18
N LYS A 137 3.25 -7.06 7.86
CA LYS A 137 2.66 -8.40 7.83
C LYS A 137 1.15 -8.39 7.98
N ALA A 138 0.50 -9.53 7.77
CA ALA A 138 -0.92 -9.72 8.09
C ALA A 138 -1.82 -8.58 7.57
N SER A 139 -1.56 -8.13 6.34
CA SER A 139 -2.17 -6.94 5.73
C SER A 139 -2.81 -7.27 4.38
N MET A 140 -3.76 -6.42 3.98
CA MET A 140 -4.48 -6.51 2.72
C MET A 140 -3.97 -5.46 1.75
N LEU A 141 -3.47 -5.90 0.58
CA LEU A 141 -2.87 -5.05 -0.44
C LEU A 141 -3.65 -5.19 -1.75
N VAL A 142 -4.24 -4.10 -2.27
CA VAL A 142 -5.15 -4.19 -3.41
C VAL A 142 -4.79 -3.15 -4.47
N ALA A 143 -4.43 -3.59 -5.67
CA ALA A 143 -4.11 -2.69 -6.79
C ALA A 143 -5.00 -3.02 -8.01
N THR A 144 -5.92 -2.13 -8.36
CA THR A 144 -6.94 -2.40 -9.40
C THR A 144 -6.87 -1.48 -10.63
N GLY A 145 -5.70 -0.91 -10.93
CA GLY A 145 -5.51 -0.09 -12.11
C GLY A 145 -4.43 -0.64 -13.04
N ASP A 146 -4.43 -0.18 -14.29
CA ASP A 146 -3.46 -0.63 -15.29
C ASP A 146 -2.03 -0.22 -14.92
N GLN A 147 -1.05 -1.08 -15.22
CA GLN A 147 0.36 -0.89 -14.89
C GLN A 147 0.64 -0.64 -13.40
N SER A 148 -0.23 -1.12 -12.51
CA SER A 148 -0.03 -0.95 -11.08
C SER A 148 0.90 -2.02 -10.50
N THR A 149 1.54 -1.68 -9.39
CA THR A 149 2.50 -2.57 -8.72
C THR A 149 2.16 -2.74 -7.25
N ILE A 150 2.29 -3.97 -6.75
CA ILE A 150 2.40 -4.25 -5.31
C ILE A 150 3.81 -4.75 -5.07
N ASN A 151 4.60 -4.05 -4.26
CA ASN A 151 5.93 -4.44 -3.85
C ASN A 151 5.96 -4.73 -2.34
N ALA A 152 6.01 -6.02 -1.99
CA ALA A 152 5.97 -6.52 -0.63
C ALA A 152 6.83 -7.81 -0.50
N MET A 153 7.97 -7.89 -1.19
CA MET A 153 8.78 -9.12 -1.25
C MET A 153 9.38 -9.53 0.10
N ASP A 154 9.77 -8.57 0.93
CA ASP A 154 10.42 -8.83 2.21
C ASP A 154 9.42 -8.95 3.38
N THR A 155 8.13 -9.16 3.06
CA THR A 155 7.02 -9.17 4.02
C THR A 155 6.53 -10.59 4.31
N THR A 156 5.56 -10.74 5.22
CA THR A 156 4.97 -12.05 5.54
C THR A 156 3.44 -12.00 5.75
N ASP A 157 2.74 -13.10 5.46
CA ASP A 157 1.30 -13.29 5.77
C ASP A 157 0.38 -12.21 5.16
N ASN A 158 0.70 -11.72 3.96
CA ASN A 158 -0.11 -10.70 3.29
C ASN A 158 -1.11 -11.31 2.30
N VAL A 159 -2.26 -10.67 2.15
CA VAL A 159 -3.25 -11.02 1.13
C VAL A 159 -3.29 -9.92 0.09
N ALA A 160 -2.99 -10.26 -1.15
CA ALA A 160 -2.97 -9.34 -2.26
C ALA A 160 -4.07 -9.60 -3.30
N PHE A 161 -4.67 -8.53 -3.80
CA PHE A 161 -5.58 -8.58 -4.94
C PHE A 161 -5.10 -7.64 -6.04
N VAL A 162 -5.02 -8.15 -7.26
CA VAL A 162 -4.70 -7.32 -8.43
C VAL A 162 -5.74 -7.47 -9.53
N ALA A 163 -6.17 -6.33 -10.06
CA ALA A 163 -7.15 -6.26 -11.13
C ALA A 163 -6.82 -5.10 -12.08
N GLY A 164 -5.88 -5.31 -12.99
CA GLY A 164 -5.48 -4.34 -14.01
C GLY A 164 -4.55 -5.00 -15.01
N ALA A 165 -4.50 -4.47 -16.24
CA ALA A 165 -3.58 -4.99 -17.25
C ALA A 165 -2.13 -4.62 -16.91
N ASN A 166 -1.17 -5.45 -17.33
CA ASN A 166 0.27 -5.16 -17.20
C ASN A 166 0.75 -4.85 -15.77
N SER A 167 0.07 -5.41 -14.77
CA SER A 167 0.43 -5.20 -13.36
C SER A 167 1.54 -6.14 -12.90
N GLN A 168 2.22 -5.75 -11.84
CA GLN A 168 3.34 -6.51 -11.25
C GLN A 168 3.11 -6.70 -9.75
N VAL A 169 3.42 -7.89 -9.24
CA VAL A 169 3.16 -8.23 -7.84
C VAL A 169 4.34 -8.99 -7.25
N TYR A 170 4.91 -8.46 -6.18
CA TYR A 170 5.98 -9.11 -5.42
C TYR A 170 5.47 -9.32 -4.01
N LEU A 171 5.29 -10.57 -3.59
CA LEU A 171 4.83 -10.91 -2.24
C LEU A 171 5.85 -11.80 -1.55
N GLY A 172 6.08 -11.53 -0.28
CA GLY A 172 6.97 -12.32 0.56
C GLY A 172 6.32 -13.60 1.07
N SER A 173 6.84 -14.11 2.18
CA SER A 173 6.51 -15.45 2.66
C SER A 173 5.05 -15.55 3.10
N ASP A 174 4.52 -16.78 3.05
CA ASP A 174 3.20 -17.14 3.60
C ASP A 174 2.04 -16.26 3.07
N SER A 175 2.24 -15.60 1.93
CA SER A 175 1.32 -14.62 1.36
C SER A 175 0.47 -15.23 0.25
N VAL A 176 -0.71 -14.65 0.00
CA VAL A 176 -1.65 -15.14 -1.02
C VAL A 176 -2.01 -14.06 -2.02
N LEU A 177 -1.88 -14.36 -3.32
CA LEU A 177 -2.28 -13.51 -4.43
C LEU A 177 -3.59 -13.99 -5.08
N PHE A 178 -4.53 -13.07 -5.29
CA PHE A 178 -5.64 -13.25 -6.22
C PHE A 178 -5.53 -12.24 -7.37
N ALA A 179 -5.46 -12.73 -8.60
CA ALA A 179 -5.31 -11.87 -9.78
C ALA A 179 -6.46 -12.08 -10.78
N ALA A 180 -7.12 -10.99 -11.18
CA ALA A 180 -8.24 -11.05 -12.14
C ALA A 180 -7.78 -11.13 -13.62
N GLN A 181 -6.50 -10.85 -13.86
CA GLN A 181 -5.78 -10.99 -15.13
C GLN A 181 -4.37 -11.51 -14.82
N SER A 182 -3.66 -12.05 -15.80
CA SER A 182 -2.28 -12.53 -15.63
C SER A 182 -1.32 -11.35 -15.39
N PRO A 183 -0.81 -11.17 -14.15
CA PRO A 183 0.24 -10.20 -13.89
C PRO A 183 1.62 -10.85 -14.08
N PHE A 184 2.68 -10.06 -14.01
CA PHE A 184 3.96 -10.60 -13.55
C PHE A 184 3.90 -10.77 -12.04
N PHE A 185 4.38 -11.88 -11.52
CA PHE A 185 4.31 -12.15 -10.09
C PHE A 185 5.54 -12.88 -9.54
N VAL A 186 5.87 -12.56 -8.29
CA VAL A 186 6.82 -13.29 -7.44
C VAL A 186 6.10 -13.69 -6.16
N LEU A 187 6.33 -14.92 -5.72
CA LEU A 187 5.87 -15.44 -4.43
C LEU A 187 7.10 -15.75 -3.56
N GLY A 188 7.04 -15.38 -2.29
CA GLY A 188 7.97 -15.84 -1.28
C GLY A 188 7.69 -17.29 -0.85
N GLU A 189 8.49 -17.78 0.09
CA GLU A 189 8.35 -19.14 0.62
C GLU A 189 6.94 -19.39 1.15
N ASN A 190 6.39 -20.58 0.90
CA ASN A 190 5.01 -20.97 1.25
C ASN A 190 3.90 -20.07 0.66
N GLY A 191 4.22 -19.15 -0.25
CA GLY A 191 3.24 -18.30 -0.91
C GLY A 191 2.34 -19.07 -1.89
N ALA A 192 1.15 -18.54 -2.14
CA ALA A 192 0.21 -19.10 -3.10
C ALA A 192 -0.42 -18.03 -4.00
N ALA A 193 -0.85 -18.41 -5.20
CA ALA A 193 -1.59 -17.52 -6.09
C ALA A 193 -2.76 -18.24 -6.78
N ALA A 194 -3.85 -17.51 -6.99
CA ALA A 194 -4.95 -17.89 -7.88
C ALA A 194 -5.11 -16.82 -8.96
N ILE A 195 -4.73 -17.15 -10.19
CA ILE A 195 -4.60 -16.19 -11.29
C ILE A 195 -5.60 -16.52 -12.38
N ALA A 196 -6.48 -15.57 -12.67
CA ALA A 196 -7.48 -15.70 -13.71
C ALA A 196 -6.91 -15.35 -15.09
N TRP A 197 -7.30 -16.14 -16.09
CA TRP A 197 -6.93 -15.96 -17.49
C TRP A 197 -8.09 -16.39 -18.41
N HIS A 198 -7.94 -16.23 -19.72
CA HIS A 198 -8.98 -16.56 -20.70
C HIS A 198 -8.42 -17.52 -21.76
N ASP A 199 -9.05 -18.68 -21.94
CA ASP A 199 -8.58 -19.72 -22.87
C ASP A 199 -9.08 -19.55 -24.31
N GLY A 200 -9.60 -18.37 -24.63
CA GLY A 200 -10.29 -18.07 -25.89
C GLY A 200 -11.79 -18.36 -25.89
N ASN A 201 -12.30 -19.17 -24.95
CA ASN A 201 -13.73 -19.52 -24.86
C ASN A 201 -14.38 -19.05 -23.55
N ARG A 202 -13.69 -19.15 -22.41
CA ARG A 202 -14.21 -18.78 -21.09
C ARG A 202 -13.07 -18.46 -20.11
N LYS A 203 -13.44 -17.86 -18.98
CA LYS A 203 -12.50 -17.62 -17.88
C LYS A 203 -12.00 -18.92 -17.26
N ARG A 204 -10.73 -18.90 -16.86
CA ARG A 204 -9.98 -19.96 -16.19
C ARG A 204 -9.27 -19.39 -14.98
N ILE A 205 -8.86 -20.26 -14.07
CA ILE A 205 -8.02 -19.92 -12.93
C ILE A 205 -6.92 -20.97 -12.86
N THR A 206 -5.66 -20.52 -12.85
CA THR A 206 -4.50 -21.34 -12.51
C THR A 206 -4.15 -21.08 -11.05
N VAL A 207 -3.92 -22.14 -10.28
CA VAL A 207 -3.47 -22.05 -8.89
C VAL A 207 -2.00 -22.43 -8.83
N VAL A 208 -1.22 -21.62 -8.11
CA VAL A 208 0.25 -21.72 -8.02
C VAL A 208 0.63 -21.75 -6.54
N TYR A 209 1.60 -22.59 -6.19
CA TYR A 209 2.16 -22.68 -4.83
C TYR A 209 3.68 -22.63 -4.94
N ALA A 210 4.31 -21.71 -4.20
CA ALA A 210 5.76 -21.64 -4.12
C ALA A 210 6.32 -22.89 -3.42
N GLY A 211 7.35 -23.51 -3.99
CA GLY A 211 7.93 -24.76 -3.52
C GLY A 211 7.30 -26.03 -4.10
N GLU A 212 6.26 -25.91 -4.94
CA GLU A 212 5.60 -27.05 -5.60
C GLU A 212 5.72 -26.97 -7.13
N ASN A 213 5.68 -28.13 -7.80
CA ASN A 213 5.59 -28.23 -9.26
C ASN A 213 6.67 -27.45 -10.04
N GLY A 214 7.87 -27.27 -9.45
CA GLY A 214 8.98 -26.52 -10.06
C GLY A 214 8.86 -25.00 -9.94
N ILE A 215 7.96 -24.50 -9.10
CA ILE A 215 7.84 -23.07 -8.79
C ILE A 215 8.76 -22.75 -7.61
N GLU A 216 9.75 -21.91 -7.84
CA GLU A 216 10.74 -21.48 -6.84
C GLU A 216 10.31 -20.16 -6.21
N ALA A 217 10.54 -20.01 -4.90
CA ALA A 217 10.30 -18.75 -4.22
C ALA A 217 11.28 -17.67 -4.70
N GLY A 218 10.82 -16.42 -4.80
CA GLY A 218 11.66 -15.29 -5.21
C GLY A 218 11.96 -15.21 -6.71
N VAL A 219 11.33 -16.05 -7.53
CA VAL A 219 11.48 -16.04 -9.00
C VAL A 219 10.29 -15.35 -9.66
N ASP A 220 10.57 -14.54 -10.69
CA ASP A 220 9.56 -13.88 -11.52
C ASP A 220 8.86 -14.87 -12.46
N TYR A 221 7.53 -14.87 -12.43
CA TYR A 221 6.68 -15.69 -13.28
C TYR A 221 5.55 -14.87 -13.93
N TYR A 222 4.97 -15.43 -14.99
CA TYR A 222 3.71 -15.00 -15.59
C TYR A 222 2.92 -16.22 -16.09
N LEU A 223 1.63 -16.07 -16.39
CA LEU A 223 0.90 -17.08 -17.16
C LEU A 223 0.96 -16.77 -18.65
N ASP A 224 1.32 -17.77 -19.45
CA ASP A 224 1.21 -17.72 -20.90
C ASP A 224 -0.26 -17.77 -21.38
N GLU A 225 -0.45 -17.74 -22.71
CA GLU A 225 -1.77 -17.80 -23.35
C GLU A 225 -2.53 -19.14 -23.13
N HIS A 226 -1.85 -20.15 -22.59
CA HIS A 226 -2.39 -21.47 -22.24
C HIS A 226 -2.55 -21.66 -20.74
N GLY A 227 -2.32 -20.61 -19.94
CA GLY A 227 -2.43 -20.64 -18.48
C GLY A 227 -1.33 -21.42 -17.80
N GLN A 228 -0.23 -21.72 -18.49
CA GLN A 228 0.96 -22.35 -17.92
C GLN A 228 1.81 -21.29 -17.24
N VAL A 229 2.39 -21.65 -16.11
CA VAL A 229 3.31 -20.77 -15.39
C VAL A 229 4.66 -20.82 -16.09
N VAL A 230 5.17 -19.65 -16.49
CA VAL A 230 6.43 -19.50 -17.21
C VAL A 230 7.30 -18.51 -16.45
N GLN A 231 8.59 -18.83 -16.29
CA GLN A 231 9.57 -17.92 -15.72
C GLN A 231 9.79 -16.73 -16.66
N ALA A 232 9.79 -15.51 -16.13
CA ALA A 232 9.91 -14.27 -16.91
C ALA A 232 11.34 -13.99 -17.38
#